data_AF-A0A8E6L6A5-F1
#
_entry.id   AF-A0A8E6L6A5-F1
#
_cell.length_a   1.000
_cell.length_b   1.000
_cell.length_c   1.000
_cell.angle_alpha   90.00
_cell.angle_beta   90.00
_cell.angle_gamma   90.00
#
_symmetry.space_group_name_H-M   'P 1'
#
loop_
_entity.id
_entity.type
_entity.pdbx_description
1 polymer ?
#
loop_
_entity_poly.entity_id
_entity_poly.type
_entity_poly.pdbx_seq_one_letter_code
_entity_poly.pdbx_strand_id
1 'polypeptide(L)'
;MRKRCSGDYAERLPFTVLLDDVAGALITSLLFVAAHSQYQNLLTLAELFLVGLITSVARIRSGGLLLPVLLHMEATTLGLLFG
;
A
#
# COMPACT_ATOMS: atom_id res chain seq x y z
N MET A 1 3.82 21.17 -4.88
CA MET A 1 3.00 21.18 -3.65
C MET A 1 1.60 21.71 -4.01
N ARG A 2 0.69 20.85 -4.50
CA ARG A 2 -0.68 21.30 -4.82
C ARG A 2 -1.47 21.38 -3.53
N LYS A 3 -1.94 22.59 -3.18
CA LYS A 3 -2.94 22.77 -2.13
C LYS A 3 -4.20 22.06 -2.60
N ARG A 4 -4.51 20.95 -1.94
CA ARG A 4 -5.75 20.19 -2.09
C ARG A 4 -6.87 21.12 -1.64
N CYS A 5 -7.83 21.42 -2.52
CA CYS A 5 -8.99 22.22 -2.14
C CYS A 5 -9.67 21.57 -0.94
N SER A 6 -9.82 22.35 0.12
CA SER A 6 -10.35 21.94 1.43
C SER A 6 -11.86 21.61 1.41
N GLY A 7 -12.49 21.57 0.23
CA GLY A 7 -13.95 21.48 0.07
C GLY A 7 -14.53 20.07 -0.09
N ASP A 8 -13.77 19.09 -0.57
CA ASP A 8 -14.32 17.75 -0.91
C ASP A 8 -14.36 16.76 0.28
N TYR A 9 -13.63 17.03 1.36
CA TYR A 9 -13.55 16.15 2.53
C TYR A 9 -14.57 16.48 3.62
N ALA A 10 -15.21 17.65 3.54
CA ALA A 10 -16.06 18.15 4.61
C ALA A 10 -17.45 17.49 4.65
N GLU A 11 -17.90 16.88 3.56
CA GLU A 11 -19.22 16.23 3.45
C GLU A 11 -19.19 14.71 3.29
N ARG A 12 -18.00 14.08 3.26
CA ARG A 12 -17.91 12.61 3.26
C ARG A 12 -18.00 12.10 4.70
N LEU A 13 -19.05 11.32 4.98
CA LEU A 13 -19.17 10.59 6.24
C LEU A 13 -17.87 9.81 6.52
N PRO A 14 -17.40 9.71 7.78
CA PRO A 14 -16.13 9.05 8.11
C PRO A 14 -16.04 7.60 7.60
N PHE A 15 -17.19 6.94 7.41
CA PHE A 15 -17.28 5.60 6.85
C PHE A 15 -16.93 5.53 5.36
N THR A 16 -17.30 6.50 4.53
CA THR A 16 -17.04 6.45 3.09
C THR A 16 -15.57 6.70 2.76
N VAL A 17 -14.91 7.60 3.49
CA VAL A 17 -13.45 7.84 3.35
C VAL A 17 -12.66 6.58 3.69
N LEU A 18 -13.04 5.87 4.76
CA LEU A 18 -12.41 4.61 5.15
C LEU A 18 -12.59 3.52 4.08
N LEU A 19 -13.78 3.44 3.47
CA LEU A 19 -14.03 2.48 2.38
C LEU A 19 -13.22 2.81 1.13
N ASP A 20 -13.11 4.09 0.76
CA ASP A 20 -12.28 4.56 -0.36
C ASP A 20 -10.80 4.22 -0.12
N ASP A 21 -10.31 4.40 1.11
CA ASP A 21 -8.95 4.07 1.53
C ASP A 21 -8.67 2.56 1.48
N VAL A 22 -9.61 1.74 1.96
CA VAL A 22 -9.51 0.27 1.94
C VAL A 22 -9.55 -0.25 0.50
N ALA A 23 -10.46 0.25 -0.33
CA ALA A 23 -10.52 -0.10 -1.75
C ALA A 23 -9.22 0.30 -2.47
N GLY A 24 -8.70 1.50 -2.18
CA GLY A 24 -7.41 1.96 -2.69
C GLY A 24 -6.25 1.05 -2.27
N ALA A 25 -6.20 0.64 -0.99
CA ALA A 25 -5.19 -0.27 -0.47
C ALA A 25 -5.26 -1.67 -1.12
N LEU A 26 -6.46 -2.20 -1.34
CA LEU A 26 -6.67 -3.49 -2.01
C LEU A 26 -6.27 -3.44 -3.49
N ILE A 27 -6.68 -2.41 -4.21
CA ILE A 27 -6.34 -2.26 -5.64
C ILE A 27 -4.83 -2.10 -5.81
N THR A 28 -4.19 -1.26 -4.99
CA THR A 28 -2.75 -1.01 -5.07
C THR A 28 -1.92 -2.23 -4.68
N SER A 29 -2.34 -2.99 -3.67
CA SER A 29 -1.69 -4.25 -3.28
C SER A 29 -1.84 -5.33 -4.36
N LEU A 30 -3.01 -5.47 -4.99
CA LEU A 30 -3.19 -6.37 -6.13
C LEU A 30 -2.32 -5.97 -7.33
N LEU A 31 -2.25 -4.67 -7.64
CA LEU A 31 -1.37 -4.16 -8.69
C LEU A 31 0.10 -4.41 -8.37
N PHE A 32 0.49 -4.27 -7.09
CA PHE A 32 1.84 -4.57 -6.62
C PHE A 32 2.19 -6.05 -6.82
N VAL A 33 1.29 -6.97 -6.47
CA VAL A 33 1.47 -8.42 -6.72
C VAL A 33 1.56 -8.70 -8.22
N ALA A 34 0.68 -8.09 -9.03
CA ALA A 34 0.69 -8.26 -10.48
C ALA A 34 1.98 -7.75 -11.14
N ALA A 35 2.54 -6.65 -10.63
CA ALA A 35 3.84 -6.15 -11.06
C ALA A 35 4.98 -7.12 -10.72
N HIS A 36 4.77 -8.01 -9.75
CA HIS A 36 5.73 -9.04 -9.34
C HIS A 36 5.43 -10.43 -9.91
N SER A 37 4.90 -10.48 -11.14
CA SER A 37 4.54 -11.72 -11.85
C SER A 37 5.71 -12.68 -12.11
N GLN A 38 6.96 -12.25 -11.89
CA GLN A 38 8.12 -13.14 -11.95
C GLN A 38 8.09 -14.26 -10.89
N TYR A 39 7.33 -14.09 -9.79
CA TYR A 39 7.17 -15.12 -8.77
C TYR A 39 5.95 -15.99 -9.08
N GLN A 40 6.13 -17.30 -9.09
CA GLN A 40 5.06 -18.28 -9.35
C GLN A 40 4.60 -19.01 -8.07
N ASN A 41 5.32 -18.81 -6.96
CA ASN A 41 4.98 -19.43 -5.69
C ASN A 41 3.83 -18.65 -5.03
N LEU A 42 2.71 -19.33 -4.73
CA LEU A 42 1.52 -18.73 -4.13
C LEU A 42 1.81 -18.10 -2.76
N LEU A 43 2.73 -18.67 -1.99
CA LEU A 43 3.11 -18.16 -0.68
C LEU A 43 3.87 -16.83 -0.81
N THR A 44 4.83 -16.74 -1.75
CA THR A 44 5.53 -15.49 -2.06
C THR A 44 4.58 -14.41 -2.60
N LEU A 45 3.60 -14.79 -3.43
CA LEU A 45 2.58 -13.86 -3.90
C LEU A 45 1.68 -13.34 -2.75
N ALA A 46 1.37 -14.19 -1.78
CA ALA A 46 0.64 -13.79 -0.56
C ALA A 46 1.47 -12.85 0.33
N GLU A 47 2.76 -13.10 0.47
CA GLU A 47 3.68 -12.19 1.18
C GLU A 47 3.78 -10.83 0.49
N LEU A 48 3.92 -10.81 -0.84
CA LEU A 48 3.93 -9.57 -1.63
C LEU A 48 2.62 -8.80 -1.50
N PHE A 49 1.48 -9.51 -1.43
CA PHE A 49 0.19 -8.89 -1.16
C PHE A 49 0.16 -8.21 0.21
N LEU A 50 0.64 -8.89 1.25
CA LEU A 50 0.74 -8.33 2.61
C LEU A 50 1.68 -7.11 2.65
N VAL A 51 2.83 -7.17 2.00
CA VAL A 51 3.76 -6.03 1.87
C VAL A 51 3.08 -4.85 1.16
N GLY A 52 2.29 -5.12 0.11
CA GLY A 52 1.47 -4.13 -0.58
C GLY A 52 0.44 -3.46 0.34
N LEU A 53 -0.23 -4.23 1.20
CA LEU A 53 -1.17 -3.69 2.18
C LEU A 53 -0.47 -2.82 3.23
N ILE A 54 0.65 -3.29 3.78
CA ILE A 54 1.43 -2.58 4.80
C ILE A 54 1.93 -1.24 4.26
N THR A 55 2.48 -1.22 3.05
CA THR A 55 2.99 0.01 2.42
C THR A 55 1.86 0.98 2.04
N SER A 56 0.70 0.48 1.60
CA SER A 56 -0.48 1.32 1.36
C SER A 56 -1.03 1.95 2.64
N VAL A 57 -1.14 1.20 3.74
CA VAL A 57 -1.51 1.74 5.05
C VAL A 57 -0.47 2.76 5.53
N ALA A 58 0.82 2.46 5.39
CA ALA A 58 1.88 3.38 5.74
C ALA A 58 1.80 4.69 4.96
N ARG A 59 1.44 4.66 3.67
CA ARG A 59 1.21 5.87 2.87
C ARG A 59 0.01 6.67 3.36
N ILE A 60 -1.11 6.01 3.66
CA ILE A 60 -2.32 6.67 4.18
C ILE A 60 -2.02 7.34 5.53
N ARG A 61 -1.29 6.64 6.42
CA ARG A 61 -0.95 7.13 7.77
C ARG A 61 0.12 8.23 7.77
N SER A 62 1.14 8.12 6.92
CA SER A 62 2.24 9.09 6.87
C SER A 62 1.97 10.28 5.95
N GLY A 63 1.05 10.15 4.98
CA GLY A 63 0.80 11.17 3.95
C GLY A 63 1.97 11.41 2.99
N GLY A 64 3.08 10.66 3.13
CA GLY A 64 4.32 10.81 2.37
C GLY A 64 4.78 9.49 1.75
N LEU A 65 5.86 9.56 0.96
CA LEU A 65 6.45 8.38 0.30
C LEU A 65 7.64 7.79 1.07
N LEU A 66 8.19 8.50 2.05
CA LEU A 66 9.40 8.06 2.75
C LEU A 66 9.16 6.79 3.58
N LEU A 67 8.09 6.75 4.38
CA LEU A 67 7.73 5.57 5.18
C LEU A 67 7.46 4.31 4.33
N PRO A 68 6.61 4.36 3.28
CA PRO A 68 6.40 3.18 2.44
C PRO A 68 7.66 2.73 1.69
N VAL A 69 8.56 3.64 1.31
CA VAL A 69 9.86 3.27 0.70
C VAL A 69 10.75 2.54 1.70
N LEU A 70 10.88 3.02 2.93
CA LEU A 70 11.68 2.34 3.95
C LEU A 70 11.15 0.93 4.25
N LEU A 71 9.83 0.79 4.38
CA LEU A 71 9.19 -0.52 4.61
C LEU A 71 9.40 -1.47 3.42
N HIS A 72 9.38 -0.95 2.19
CA HIS A 72 9.69 -1.76 1.01
C HIS A 72 11.15 -2.23 0.98
N MET A 73 12.10 -1.39 1.38
CA MET A 73 13.51 -1.78 1.51
C MET A 73 13.73 -2.83 2.59
N GLU A 74 13.05 -2.70 3.73
CA GLU A 74 13.06 -3.69 4.81
C GLU A 74 12.50 -5.03 4.32
N ALA A 75 11.33 -5.03 3.67
CA ALA A 75 10.72 -6.22 3.10
C ALA A 75 11.63 -6.90 2.06
N THR A 76 12.35 -6.11 1.24
CA THR A 76 13.34 -6.63 0.29
C THR A 76 14.50 -7.30 1.00
N THR A 77 14.99 -6.71 2.09
CA THR A 77 16.09 -7.26 2.90
C THR A 77 15.67 -8.57 3.56
N LEU A 78 14.47 -8.63 4.12
CA LEU A 78 13.92 -9.87 4.70
C LEU A 78 13.71 -10.95 3.64
N GLY A 79 13.18 -10.59 2.46
CA GLY A 79 13.01 -11.51 1.34
C GLY A 79 14.35 -12.06 0.83
N LEU A 80 15.41 -11.27 0.82
CA LEU A 80 16.76 -11.75 0.46
C LEU A 80 17.42 -12.58 1.56
N LEU A 81 17.09 -12.33 2.84
CA LEU A 81 17.68 -13.03 3.98
C LEU A 81 17.02 -14.39 4.26
N PHE A 82 15.71 -14.49 4.04
CA PHE A 82 14.90 -15.65 4.40
C PHE A 82 14.24 -16.36 3.21
N GLY A 83 14.31 -15.79 2.00
CA GLY A 83 13.68 -16.30 0.78
C GLY A 83 14.54 -17.24 -0.05
#